data_AF-A0A2V2DGN8-F1
#
_entry.id   AF-A0A2V2DGN8-F1
#
_cell.length_a   1.000
_cell.length_b   1.000
_cell.length_c   1.000
_cell.angle_alpha   90.00
_cell.angle_beta   90.00
_cell.angle_gamma   90.00
#
_symmetry.space_group_name_H-M   'P 1'
#
loop_
_entity.id
_entity.type
_entity.pdbx_description
1 polymer ?
#
loop_
_entity_poly.entity_id
_entity_poly.type
_entity_poly.pdbx_seq_one_letter_code
_entity_poly.pdbx_strand_id
1 'polypeptide(L)'
;QNILSGVCIDARGENKNRWVADAKSKPWIQLDWPSPRKISRVRIKFESGFETLTMTGSEGIVAGMVKGPQPKLVKDYKLTAVLFDNSEVTLADVRGNYQKLVEHAFAPVNAKSVRLSIFETNGAPKAYVNEIRVEA
;
A
#
# COMPACT_ATOMS: atom_id res chain seq x y z
N GLN A 1 -2.39 -3.07 -14.59
CA GLN A 1 -3.60 -3.80 -14.18
C GLN A 1 -3.97 -3.42 -12.74
N ASN A 2 -5.27 -3.30 -12.48
CA ASN A 2 -6.06 -3.11 -11.23
C ASN A 2 -5.68 -2.01 -10.23
N ILE A 3 -4.40 -1.75 -9.94
CA ILE A 3 -3.96 -0.73 -8.97
C ILE A 3 -3.81 0.69 -9.54
N LEU A 4 -4.18 0.88 -10.80
CA LEU A 4 -4.12 2.16 -11.53
C LEU A 4 -5.51 2.67 -11.94
N SER A 5 -6.59 1.96 -11.56
CA SER A 5 -7.95 2.23 -12.07
C SER A 5 -8.62 3.44 -11.43
N GLY A 6 -8.16 3.91 -10.26
CA GLY A 6 -8.87 4.90 -9.45
C GLY A 6 -10.02 4.32 -8.61
N VAL A 7 -10.44 3.08 -8.88
CA VAL A 7 -11.49 2.40 -8.13
C VAL A 7 -10.86 1.68 -6.95
N CYS A 8 -11.38 1.91 -5.74
CA CYS A 8 -10.75 1.42 -4.50
C CYS A 8 -11.65 0.49 -3.70
N ILE A 9 -12.81 0.13 -4.24
CA ILE A 9 -13.82 -0.72 -3.60
C ILE A 9 -14.24 -1.76 -4.64
N ASP A 10 -14.17 -3.02 -4.23
CA ASP A 10 -14.70 -4.15 -5.00
C ASP A 10 -16.00 -4.66 -4.38
N ALA A 11 -16.81 -5.35 -5.18
CA ALA A 11 -17.92 -6.13 -4.66
C ALA A 11 -17.43 -7.22 -3.70
N ARG A 12 -18.31 -7.69 -2.81
CA ARG A 12 -17.97 -8.70 -1.81
C ARG A 12 -17.43 -9.96 -2.49
N GLY A 13 -16.22 -10.37 -2.11
CA GLY A 13 -15.54 -11.56 -2.65
C GLY A 13 -14.72 -11.32 -3.92
N GLU A 14 -14.81 -10.13 -4.53
CA GLU A 14 -14.04 -9.81 -5.74
C GLU A 14 -12.71 -9.10 -5.41
N ASN A 15 -11.74 -9.19 -6.33
CA ASN A 15 -10.45 -8.49 -6.24
C ASN A 15 -10.09 -7.84 -7.60
N LYS A 16 -11.05 -7.16 -8.23
CA LYS A 16 -10.89 -6.58 -9.58
C LYS A 16 -10.13 -5.25 -9.55
N ASN A 17 -10.08 -4.55 -8.42
CA ASN A 17 -9.49 -3.22 -8.32
C ASN A 17 -8.40 -3.13 -7.24
N ARG A 18 -7.72 -4.25 -6.99
CA ARG A 18 -6.64 -4.34 -6.03
C ARG A 18 -5.66 -5.42 -6.40
N TRP A 19 -4.45 -5.25 -5.89
CA TRP A 19 -3.44 -6.30 -5.86
C TRP A 19 -3.47 -6.98 -4.49
N VAL A 20 -3.38 -8.31 -4.50
CA VAL A 20 -3.47 -9.15 -3.30
C VAL A 20 -2.37 -10.20 -3.34
N ALA A 21 -1.65 -10.37 -2.24
CA ALA A 21 -0.63 -11.39 -2.11
C ALA A 21 -0.56 -11.93 -0.67
N ASP A 22 0.00 -13.12 -0.49
CA ASP A 22 0.34 -13.65 0.83
C ASP A 22 1.41 -12.76 1.48
N ALA A 23 1.19 -12.30 2.70
CA ALA A 23 2.13 -11.42 3.40
C ALA A 23 3.41 -12.16 3.83
N LYS A 24 3.33 -13.47 4.11
CA LYS A 24 4.48 -14.27 4.57
C LYS A 24 5.56 -14.42 3.51
N SER A 25 5.21 -14.33 2.23
CA SER A 25 6.17 -14.40 1.12
C SER A 25 6.96 -13.10 0.92
N LYS A 26 6.71 -12.07 1.74
CA LYS A 26 7.28 -10.72 1.60
C LYS A 26 7.07 -10.18 0.17
N PRO A 27 5.80 -10.06 -0.25
CA PRO A 27 5.48 -9.89 -1.66
C PRO A 27 5.82 -8.46 -2.11
N TRP A 28 6.00 -8.29 -3.41
CA TRP A 28 6.27 -6.99 -4.01
C TRP A 28 5.46 -6.79 -5.29
N ILE A 29 5.25 -5.53 -5.64
CA ILE A 29 4.67 -5.10 -6.92
C ILE A 29 5.51 -3.95 -7.48
N GLN A 30 5.69 -3.93 -8.79
CA GLN A 30 6.49 -2.94 -9.50
C GLN A 30 5.69 -2.28 -10.61
N LEU A 31 5.88 -0.98 -10.77
CA LEU A 31 5.42 -0.21 -11.91
C LEU A 31 6.63 0.08 -12.79
N ASP A 32 6.59 -0.36 -14.04
CA ASP A 32 7.62 -0.15 -15.05
C ASP A 32 7.14 0.84 -16.11
N TRP A 33 8.04 1.73 -16.56
CA TRP A 33 7.77 2.66 -17.65
C TRP A 33 8.63 2.34 -18.88
N PRO A 34 8.11 2.52 -20.11
CA PRO A 34 8.90 2.37 -21.34
C PRO A 34 10.10 3.32 -21.43
N SER A 35 10.02 4.48 -20.77
CA SER A 35 11.08 5.48 -20.69
C SER A 35 11.18 6.05 -19.27
N PRO A 36 12.37 6.52 -18.84
CA PRO A 36 12.53 7.16 -17.54
C PRO A 36 11.58 8.35 -17.39
N ARG A 37 10.92 8.45 -16.23
CA ARG A 37 10.02 9.55 -15.88
C ARG A 37 10.55 10.30 -14.67
N LYS A 38 10.43 11.63 -14.70
CA LYS A 38 10.68 12.47 -13.53
C LYS A 38 9.55 12.28 -12.53
N ILE A 39 9.88 11.88 -11.30
CA ILE A 39 8.94 11.62 -10.22
C ILE A 39 9.47 12.25 -8.93
N SER A 40 8.59 12.74 -8.08
CA SER A 40 8.92 13.32 -6.76
C SER A 40 7.98 12.85 -5.64
N ARG A 41 6.92 12.12 -6.02
CA ARG A 41 5.89 11.69 -5.08
C ARG A 41 5.30 10.35 -5.45
N VAL A 42 5.05 9.53 -4.44
CA VAL A 42 4.29 8.28 -4.55
C VAL A 42 3.17 8.28 -3.51
N ARG A 43 1.94 8.07 -3.95
CA ARG A 43 0.76 7.88 -3.09
C ARG A 43 0.30 6.44 -3.16
N ILE A 44 0.00 5.84 -2.02
CA ILE A 44 -0.45 4.45 -1.93
C ILE A 44 -1.72 4.40 -1.09
N LYS A 45 -2.69 3.62 -1.57
CA LYS A 45 -3.91 3.30 -0.82
C LYS A 45 -3.94 1.81 -0.51
N PHE A 46 -3.83 1.49 0.77
CA PHE A 46 -3.97 0.14 1.28
C PHE A 46 -5.44 -0.18 1.60
N GLU A 47 -5.75 -1.47 1.78
CA GLU A 47 -7.06 -1.89 2.29
C GLU A 47 -7.05 -1.87 3.83
N SER A 48 -7.94 -1.07 4.41
CA SER A 48 -8.17 -1.06 5.86
C SER A 48 -9.12 -2.17 6.31
N GLY A 49 -9.91 -2.72 5.38
CA GLY A 49 -11.08 -3.52 5.73
C GLY A 49 -12.28 -2.66 6.12
N PHE A 50 -13.33 -3.35 6.57
CA PHE A 50 -14.63 -2.79 6.93
C PHE A 50 -15.02 -3.17 8.38
N GLU A 51 -14.01 -3.42 9.22
CA GLU A 51 -14.26 -3.72 10.64
C GLU A 51 -14.90 -2.51 11.32
N THR A 52 -15.83 -2.77 12.25
CA THR A 52 -16.54 -1.69 12.93
C THR A 52 -15.63 -1.00 13.93
N LEU A 53 -15.49 0.31 13.81
CA LEU A 53 -14.84 1.18 14.79
C LEU A 53 -15.71 2.41 14.99
N THR A 54 -16.35 2.50 16.16
CA THR A 54 -17.29 3.58 16.47
C THR A 54 -17.28 3.89 17.97
N MET A 55 -17.70 5.11 18.34
CA MET A 55 -17.96 5.45 19.73
C MET A 55 -19.34 4.94 20.12
N THR A 56 -19.40 4.03 21.10
CA THR A 56 -20.66 3.44 21.57
C THR A 56 -20.54 2.99 23.02
N GLY A 57 -21.67 3.00 23.75
CA GLY A 57 -21.79 2.41 25.09
C GLY A 57 -22.19 0.93 25.07
N SER A 58 -22.44 0.34 23.90
CA SER A 58 -22.80 -1.08 23.80
C SER A 58 -21.60 -1.99 23.97
N GLU A 59 -21.56 -2.75 25.07
CA GLU A 59 -20.49 -3.72 25.34
C GLU A 59 -20.36 -4.77 24.24
N GLY A 60 -21.49 -5.24 23.69
CA GLY A 60 -21.49 -6.26 22.62
C GLY A 60 -20.80 -5.78 21.34
N ILE A 61 -20.99 -4.51 20.95
CA ILE A 61 -20.26 -3.95 19.81
C ILE A 61 -18.79 -3.76 20.18
N VAL A 62 -18.49 -3.21 21.36
CA VAL A 62 -17.12 -2.96 21.83
C VAL A 62 -16.29 -4.25 21.87
N ALA A 63 -16.87 -5.38 22.26
CA ALA A 63 -16.21 -6.68 22.33
C ALA A 63 -15.70 -7.17 20.96
N GLY A 64 -16.37 -6.79 19.87
CA GLY A 64 -15.96 -7.14 18.51
C GLY A 64 -15.02 -6.12 17.85
N MET A 65 -14.75 -4.98 18.48
CA MET A 65 -13.91 -3.94 17.87
C MET A 65 -12.43 -4.26 17.98
N VAL A 66 -11.70 -4.06 16.88
CA VAL A 66 -10.24 -3.99 16.92
C VAL A 66 -9.83 -2.58 17.36
N LYS A 67 -9.44 -2.45 18.64
CA LYS A 67 -8.92 -1.21 19.22
C LYS A 67 -7.44 -1.02 18.85
N GLY A 68 -7.18 -0.56 17.63
CA GLY A 68 -5.82 -0.34 17.14
C GLY A 68 -5.75 -0.23 15.61
N PRO A 69 -4.54 -0.36 15.03
CA PRO A 69 -4.36 -0.46 13.60
C PRO A 69 -5.20 -1.58 13.00
N GLN A 70 -5.85 -1.31 11.88
CA GLN A 70 -6.74 -2.29 11.25
C GLN A 70 -5.92 -3.46 10.69
N PRO A 71 -6.27 -4.74 10.95
CA PRO A 71 -5.38 -5.88 10.67
C PRO A 71 -4.96 -6.01 9.20
N LYS A 72 -5.81 -5.57 8.26
CA LYS A 72 -5.54 -5.65 6.81
C LYS A 72 -4.55 -4.60 6.30
N LEU A 73 -4.26 -3.56 7.08
CA LEU A 73 -3.31 -2.55 6.67
C LEU A 73 -1.89 -3.12 6.63
N VAL A 74 -1.19 -2.79 5.56
CA VAL A 74 0.25 -3.02 5.44
C VAL A 74 0.96 -2.19 6.50
N LYS A 75 1.80 -2.85 7.31
CA LYS A 75 2.51 -2.26 8.45
C LYS A 75 3.91 -1.84 8.06
N ASP A 76 4.68 -2.77 7.49
CA ASP A 76 6.08 -2.56 7.15
C ASP A 76 6.27 -2.75 5.65
N TYR A 77 6.84 -1.75 4.99
CA TYR A 77 7.07 -1.77 3.56
C TYR A 77 8.20 -0.82 3.14
N LYS A 78 8.71 -1.02 1.93
CA LYS A 78 9.75 -0.20 1.34
C LYS A 78 9.41 0.15 -0.10
N LEU A 79 9.63 1.41 -0.44
CA LEU A 79 9.62 1.89 -1.81
C LEU A 79 11.04 2.03 -2.31
N THR A 80 11.34 1.37 -3.43
CA THR A 80 12.58 1.59 -4.18
C THR A 80 12.27 2.01 -5.60
N ALA A 81 13.23 2.67 -6.25
CA ALA A 81 13.15 3.01 -7.65
C ALA A 81 14.45 2.64 -8.37
N VAL A 82 14.32 2.13 -9.59
CA VAL A 82 15.45 1.97 -10.50
C VAL A 82 15.55 3.25 -11.33
N LEU A 83 16.71 3.91 -11.29
CA LEU A 83 16.98 5.16 -11.98
C LEU A 83 17.34 4.94 -13.46
N PHE A 84 17.46 6.02 -14.21
CA PHE A 84 17.82 5.99 -15.64
C PHE A 84 19.17 5.29 -15.91
N ASP A 85 20.12 5.38 -14.98
CA ASP A 85 21.45 4.76 -15.02
C ASP A 85 21.44 3.30 -14.50
N ASN A 86 20.27 2.76 -14.16
CA ASN A 86 20.05 1.46 -13.53
C ASN A 86 20.53 1.34 -12.08
N SER A 87 20.92 2.44 -11.44
CA SER A 87 21.12 2.44 -9.98
C SER A 87 19.76 2.30 -9.26
N GLU A 88 19.77 1.71 -8.06
CA GLU A 88 18.58 1.61 -7.21
C GLU A 88 18.67 2.62 -6.07
N VAL A 89 17.57 3.32 -5.81
CA VAL A 89 17.44 4.23 -4.65
C VAL A 89 16.25 3.84 -3.80
N THR A 90 16.36 4.08 -2.49
CA THR A 90 15.22 3.95 -1.56
C THR A 90 14.46 5.27 -1.53
N LEU A 91 13.17 5.23 -1.85
CA LEU A 91 12.27 6.39 -1.79
C LEU A 91 11.62 6.52 -0.41
N ALA A 92 11.29 5.39 0.23
CA ALA A 92 10.75 5.33 1.58
C ALA A 92 11.03 3.97 2.22
N ASP A 93 11.32 3.92 3.51
CA ASP A 93 11.41 2.70 4.33
C ASP A 93 10.54 2.91 5.56
N VAL A 94 9.38 2.25 5.59
CA VAL A 94 8.30 2.55 6.54
C VAL A 94 8.10 1.36 7.46
N ARG A 95 7.99 1.67 8.75
CA ARG A 95 7.71 0.72 9.83
C ARG A 95 6.50 1.16 10.62
N GLY A 96 5.66 0.22 11.02
CA GLY A 96 4.52 0.51 11.90
C GLY A 96 3.39 1.33 11.26
N ASN A 97 3.21 1.26 9.94
CA ASN A 97 2.12 1.97 9.28
C ASN A 97 0.74 1.48 9.75
N TYR A 98 -0.11 2.43 10.10
CA TYR A 98 -1.52 2.23 10.45
C TYR A 98 -2.46 3.10 9.59
N GLN A 99 -1.92 3.76 8.57
CA GLN A 99 -2.68 4.65 7.70
C GLN A 99 -3.13 3.92 6.43
N LYS A 100 -4.38 4.17 6.04
CA LYS A 100 -4.96 3.65 4.79
C LYS A 100 -4.38 4.33 3.55
N LEU A 101 -4.21 5.65 3.62
CA LEU A 101 -3.65 6.47 2.57
C LEU A 101 -2.32 7.02 3.05
N VAL A 102 -1.26 6.76 2.30
CA VAL A 102 0.08 7.28 2.58
C VAL A 102 0.60 8.01 1.37
N GLU A 103 1.39 9.05 1.62
CA GLU A 103 2.04 9.85 0.60
C GLU A 103 3.51 10.01 0.98
N HIS A 104 4.38 9.70 0.03
CA HIS A 104 5.83 9.77 0.17
C HIS A 104 6.34 10.81 -0.82
N ALA A 105 6.80 11.94 -0.31
CA ALA A 105 7.49 12.98 -1.08
C ALA A 105 9.01 12.83 -0.92
N PHE A 106 9.74 13.04 -2.00
CA PHE A 106 11.20 12.89 -2.04
C PHE A 106 11.80 13.83 -3.10
N ALA A 107 13.12 14.01 -3.07
CA ALA A 107 13.82 14.79 -4.08
C ALA A 107 13.55 14.22 -5.48
N PRO A 108 13.25 15.04 -6.51
CA PRO A 108 12.89 14.53 -7.82
C PRO A 108 13.95 13.60 -8.43
N VAL A 109 13.54 12.43 -8.90
CA VAL A 109 14.40 11.44 -9.56
C VAL A 109 13.86 11.08 -10.94
N ASN A 110 14.77 10.69 -11.84
CA ASN A 110 14.41 10.12 -13.14
C ASN A 110 14.39 8.59 -13.04
N ALA A 111 13.21 8.01 -12.85
CA ALA A 111 13.02 6.59 -12.58
C ALA A 111 12.47 5.81 -13.79
N LYS A 112 13.00 4.61 -14.01
CA LYS A 112 12.49 3.59 -14.94
C LYS A 112 11.42 2.71 -14.32
N SER A 113 11.49 2.52 -13.00
CA SER A 113 10.49 1.76 -12.25
C SER A 113 10.38 2.21 -10.81
N VAL A 114 9.24 1.92 -10.18
CA VAL A 114 9.03 2.03 -8.73
C VAL A 114 8.49 0.70 -8.22
N ARG A 115 9.14 0.16 -7.19
CA ARG A 115 8.76 -1.08 -6.51
C ARG A 115 8.26 -0.80 -5.10
N LEU A 116 7.12 -1.39 -4.76
CA LEU A 116 6.62 -1.51 -3.40
C LEU A 116 6.87 -2.94 -2.91
N SER A 117 7.74 -3.07 -1.91
CA SER A 117 8.04 -4.32 -1.21
C SER A 117 7.35 -4.32 0.15
N ILE A 118 6.58 -5.36 0.46
CA ILE A 118 5.82 -5.48 1.71
C ILE A 118 6.46 -6.53 2.60
N PHE A 119 6.69 -6.18 3.86
CA PHE A 119 7.33 -7.06 4.84
C PHE A 119 6.37 -7.56 5.90
N GLU A 120 5.36 -6.77 6.27
CA GLU A 120 4.40 -7.14 7.30
C GLU A 120 3.08 -6.38 7.17
N THR A 121 1.99 -6.98 7.66
CA THR A 121 0.68 -6.35 7.88
C THR A 121 0.44 -6.15 9.37
N ASN A 122 -0.64 -5.48 9.74
CA ASN A 122 -1.05 -5.33 11.15
C ASN A 122 -1.76 -6.57 11.73
N GLY A 123 -1.73 -7.71 11.03
CA GLY A 123 -2.26 -8.99 11.54
C GLY A 123 -2.94 -9.87 10.48
N ALA A 124 -3.29 -9.32 9.32
CA ALA A 124 -3.91 -10.11 8.26
C ALA A 124 -2.87 -10.98 7.51
N PRO A 125 -3.21 -12.22 7.10
CA PRO A 125 -2.28 -13.10 6.38
C PRO A 125 -1.99 -12.65 4.95
N LYS A 126 -2.77 -11.69 4.41
CA LYS A 126 -2.64 -11.18 3.05
C LYS A 126 -2.39 -9.68 3.06
N ALA A 127 -1.55 -9.23 2.15
CA ALA A 127 -1.34 -7.83 1.84
C ALA A 127 -2.29 -7.39 0.71
N TYR A 128 -2.84 -6.19 0.83
CA TYR A 128 -3.81 -5.63 -0.10
C TYR A 128 -3.39 -4.20 -0.47
N VAL A 129 -3.24 -3.95 -1.77
CA VAL A 129 -2.95 -2.62 -2.31
C VAL A 129 -4.05 -2.27 -3.30
N ASN A 130 -4.81 -1.23 -2.99
CA ASN A 130 -5.92 -0.78 -3.83
C ASN A 130 -5.42 0.17 -4.92
N GLU A 131 -4.45 1.04 -4.61
CA GLU A 131 -3.91 1.98 -5.60
C GLU A 131 -2.45 2.34 -5.34
N ILE A 132 -1.69 2.55 -6.41
CA ILE A 132 -0.39 3.24 -6.39
C ILE A 132 -0.41 4.35 -7.46
N ARG A 133 -0.15 5.59 -7.04
CA ARG A 133 0.03 6.74 -7.95
C ARG A 133 1.44 7.28 -7.84
N VAL A 134 2.04 7.55 -8.99
CA VAL A 134 3.38 8.13 -9.10
C VAL A 134 3.27 9.45 -9.82
N GLU A 135 3.79 10.51 -9.20
CA GLU A 135 3.57 11.90 -9.58
C GLU A 135 4.90 12.67 -9.61
N ALA A 136 4.94 13.77 -10.37
CA ALA A 136 6.13 14.60 -10.61
C ALA A 136 6.20 15.81 -9.66
#